data_AF-A0A965B3R3-F1
#
_entry.id   AF-A0A965B3R3-F1
#
_cell.length_a   1.000
_cell.length_b   1.000
_cell.length_c   1.000
_cell.angle_alpha   90.00
_cell.angle_beta   90.00
_cell.angle_gamma   90.00
#
_symmetry.space_group_name_H-M   'P 1'
#
loop_
_entity.id
_entity.type
_entity.pdbx_description
1 polymer ?
#
loop_
_entity_poly.entity_id
_entity_poly.type
_entity_poly.pdbx_seq_one_letter_code
_entity_poly.pdbx_strand_id
1 'polypeptide(L)'
;ITFSLFSGIPMELEEAAWTLGCTRLTAFTKVVLPLVLPGITASAIFAFVISWNEVFAAAVLTIENRTLTAFLLQNLDTSPLHLKFAGGFILVVPALVFIFAVRKYLFAMWGIANR
;
A
#
# COMPACT_ATOMS: atom_id res chain seq x y z
N ILE A 1 -8.40 1.89 9.84
CA ILE A 1 -7.61 0.63 9.83
C ILE A 1 -6.41 0.74 10.78
N THR A 2 -5.58 1.79 10.66
CA THR A 2 -4.38 2.00 11.49
C THR A 2 -4.62 1.87 12.99
N PHE A 3 -5.58 2.60 13.58
CA PHE A 3 -5.87 2.54 15.02
C PHE A 3 -6.15 1.10 15.50
N SER A 4 -6.97 0.35 14.77
CA SER A 4 -7.32 -1.04 15.12
C SER A 4 -6.12 -1.99 15.11
N LEU A 5 -5.10 -1.73 14.29
CA LEU A 5 -3.89 -2.55 14.24
C LEU A 5 -3.02 -2.35 15.48
N PHE A 6 -2.91 -1.10 15.95
CA PHE A 6 -2.16 -0.77 17.17
C PHE A 6 -2.91 -1.22 18.43
N SER A 7 -4.24 -1.05 18.49
CA SER A 7 -5.05 -1.52 19.63
C SER A 7 -5.07 -3.04 19.79
N GLY A 8 -4.73 -3.80 18.74
CA GLY A 8 -4.61 -5.25 18.81
C GLY A 8 -3.31 -5.74 19.44
N ILE A 9 -2.34 -4.85 19.70
CA ILE A 9 -1.08 -5.24 20.33
C ILE A 9 -1.22 -5.18 21.85
N PRO A 10 -0.92 -6.27 22.57
CA PRO A 10 -0.91 -6.29 24.02
C PRO A 10 0.10 -5.28 24.57
N MET A 11 -0.37 -4.41 25.46
CA MET A 11 0.47 -3.36 26.09
C MET A 11 1.60 -3.97 26.93
N GLU A 12 1.42 -5.20 27.40
CA GLU A 12 2.39 -5.96 28.19
C GLU A 12 3.72 -6.16 27.43
N LEU A 13 3.70 -6.21 26.09
CA LEU A 13 4.93 -6.33 25.28
C LEU A 13 5.79 -5.06 25.34
N GLU A 14 5.15 -3.89 25.41
CA GLU A 14 5.83 -2.61 25.52
C GLU A 14 6.40 -2.42 26.94
N GLU A 15 5.64 -2.81 27.96
CA GLU A 15 6.06 -2.81 29.36
C GLU A 15 7.23 -3.77 29.62
N ALA A 16 7.20 -4.96 29.00
CA ALA A 16 8.32 -5.90 29.04
C ALA A 16 9.60 -5.30 28.44
N ALA A 17 9.49 -4.55 27.34
CA ALA A 17 10.65 -3.87 26.77
C ALA A 17 11.20 -2.78 27.70
N TRP A 18 10.33 -2.05 28.40
CA TRP A 18 10.75 -1.02 29.37
C TRP A 18 11.43 -1.61 30.61
N THR A 19 10.93 -2.74 31.13
CA THR A 19 11.60 -3.45 32.24
C THR A 19 12.98 -3.97 31.86
N LEU A 20 13.21 -4.28 30.57
CA LEU A 20 14.52 -4.59 30.00
C LEU A 20 15.40 -3.36 29.71
N GLY A 21 14.99 -2.16 30.14
CA GLY A 21 15.76 -0.92 29.99
C GLY A 21 15.66 -0.24 28.62
N CYS A 22 14.74 -0.68 27.74
CA CYS A 22 14.53 0.00 26.47
C CYS A 22 13.84 1.36 26.68
N THR A 23 14.29 2.39 25.98
CA THR A 23 13.56 3.67 25.89
C THR A 23 12.27 3.49 25.09
N ARG A 24 11.28 4.36 25.30
CA ARG A 24 9.98 4.31 24.59
C ARG A 24 10.12 4.21 23.06
N LEU A 25 11.02 5.00 22.48
CA LEU A 25 11.27 4.97 21.04
C LEU A 25 11.89 3.62 20.59
N THR A 26 12.76 3.04 21.41
CA THR A 26 13.37 1.74 21.13
C THR A 26 12.36 0.62 21.22
N ALA A 27 11.49 0.64 22.25
CA ALA A 27 10.39 -0.32 22.39
C ALA A 27 9.44 -0.24 21.20
N PHE A 28 9.03 0.97 20.79
CA PHE A 28 8.18 1.17 19.62
C PHE A 28 8.81 0.61 18.35
N THR A 29 10.06 0.98 18.05
CA THR A 29 10.71 0.60 16.77
C THR A 29 11.10 -0.88 16.70
N LYS A 30 11.48 -1.50 17.82
CA LYS A 30 11.95 -2.90 17.85
C LYS A 30 10.88 -3.92 18.22
N VAL A 31 9.80 -3.52 18.89
CA VAL A 31 8.75 -4.43 19.35
C VAL A 31 7.44 -4.14 18.61
N VAL A 32 6.88 -2.94 18.78
CA VAL A 32 5.55 -2.62 18.23
C VAL A 32 5.56 -2.54 16.70
N LEU A 33 6.48 -1.80 16.12
CA LEU A 33 6.56 -1.56 14.68
C LEU A 33 6.65 -2.86 13.84
N PRO A 34 7.55 -3.83 14.13
CA PRO A 34 7.60 -5.07 13.37
C PRO A 34 6.33 -5.93 13.53
N LEU A 35 5.64 -5.85 14.67
CA LEU A 35 4.37 -6.56 14.90
C LEU A 35 3.21 -5.96 14.09
N VAL A 36 3.16 -4.63 13.94
CA VAL A 36 2.14 -3.94 13.14
C VAL A 36 2.44 -3.98 11.63
N LEU A 37 3.71 -4.13 11.25
CA LEU A 37 4.20 -4.11 9.87
C LEU A 37 3.38 -4.96 8.88
N PRO A 38 2.99 -6.23 9.19
CA PRO A 38 2.12 -7.01 8.31
C PRO A 38 0.75 -6.36 8.07
N GLY A 39 0.15 -5.79 9.12
CA GLY A 39 -1.14 -5.09 9.03
C GLY A 39 -1.05 -3.78 8.24
N ILE A 40 0.02 -3.01 8.42
CA ILE A 40 0.29 -1.80 7.63
C ILE A 40 0.49 -2.15 6.15
N THR A 41 1.25 -3.22 5.88
CA THR A 41 1.48 -3.68 4.50
C THR A 41 0.16 -4.05 3.83
N ALA A 42 -0.70 -4.82 4.50
CA ALA A 42 -2.03 -5.15 3.98
C ALA A 42 -2.88 -3.89 3.69
N SER A 43 -2.88 -2.93 4.61
CA SER A 43 -3.59 -1.66 4.46
C SER A 43 -3.07 -0.83 3.29
N ALA A 44 -1.75 -0.79 3.10
CA ALA A 44 -1.09 -0.05 2.03
C ALA A 44 -1.44 -0.64 0.65
N ILE A 45 -1.59 -1.97 0.54
CA ILE A 45 -2.04 -2.62 -0.69
C ILE A 45 -3.44 -2.15 -1.07
N PHE A 46 -4.38 -2.21 -0.12
CA PHE A 46 -5.75 -1.76 -0.36
C PHE A 46 -5.80 -0.28 -0.74
N ALA A 47 -5.06 0.57 -0.03
CA ALA A 47 -4.96 1.98 -0.34
C ALA A 47 -4.40 2.24 -1.75
N PHE A 48 -3.36 1.51 -2.16
CA PHE A 48 -2.81 1.59 -3.51
C PHE A 48 -3.84 1.16 -4.57
N VAL A 49 -4.50 0.01 -4.39
CA VAL A 49 -5.48 -0.49 -5.37
C VAL A 49 -6.65 0.49 -5.53
N ILE A 50 -7.14 1.05 -4.44
CA ILE A 50 -8.25 2.03 -4.47
C ILE A 50 -7.80 3.31 -5.17
N SER A 51 -6.64 3.86 -4.79
CA SER A 51 -6.15 5.12 -5.38
C SER A 51 -5.71 4.97 -6.84
N TRP A 52 -5.10 3.85 -7.23
CA TRP A 52 -4.64 3.60 -8.60
C TRP A 52 -5.79 3.44 -9.59
N ASN A 53 -6.89 2.82 -9.16
CA ASN A 53 -8.09 2.66 -9.98
C ASN A 53 -9.02 3.87 -9.95
N GLU A 54 -8.69 4.91 -9.17
CA GLU A 54 -9.55 6.08 -9.05
C GLU A 54 -9.42 6.99 -10.27
N VAL A 55 -10.51 7.12 -11.02
CA VAL A 55 -10.54 7.88 -12.28
C VAL A 55 -11.35 9.16 -12.14
N PHE A 56 -12.43 9.15 -11.35
CA PHE A 56 -13.33 10.30 -11.26
C PHE A 56 -12.68 11.45 -10.52
N ALA A 57 -12.19 11.20 -9.30
CA ALA A 57 -11.51 12.24 -8.52
C ALA A 57 -10.26 12.76 -9.26
N ALA A 58 -9.53 11.85 -9.91
CA ALA A 58 -8.38 12.22 -10.71
C ALA A 58 -8.75 13.12 -11.90
N ALA A 59 -9.78 12.78 -12.67
CA ALA A 59 -10.20 13.55 -13.83
C ALA A 59 -10.73 14.95 -13.46
N VAL A 60 -11.35 15.09 -12.28
CA VAL A 60 -11.89 16.37 -11.79
C VAL A 60 -10.80 17.26 -11.19
N LEU A 61 -9.89 16.69 -10.40
CA LEU A 61 -8.90 17.47 -9.63
C LEU A 61 -7.61 17.73 -10.40
N THR A 62 -7.27 16.92 -11.40
CA THR A 62 -5.99 17.01 -12.11
C THR A 62 -6.18 17.53 -13.54
N ILE A 63 -6.43 18.84 -13.70
CA ILE A 63 -6.71 19.44 -15.01
C ILE A 63 -5.42 19.71 -15.80
N GLU A 64 -4.42 20.32 -15.16
CA GLU A 64 -3.12 20.63 -15.79
C GLU A 64 -2.15 19.43 -15.73
N ASN A 65 -2.03 18.80 -14.56
CA ASN A 65 -1.12 17.67 -14.31
C ASN A 65 -1.88 16.36 -14.13
N ARG A 66 -2.49 15.89 -15.22
CA ARG A 66 -3.34 14.69 -15.20
C ARG A 66 -2.60 13.45 -14.72
N THR A 67 -3.24 12.67 -13.84
CA THR A 67 -2.77 11.31 -13.57
C THR A 67 -2.93 10.43 -14.81
N LEU A 68 -2.18 9.33 -14.87
CA LEU A 68 -2.20 8.42 -16.02
C LEU A 68 -3.63 7.93 -16.35
N THR A 69 -4.43 7.58 -15.33
CA THR A 69 -5.82 7.15 -15.49
C THR A 69 -6.71 8.25 -16.08
N ALA A 70 -6.61 9.48 -15.56
CA ALA A 70 -7.37 10.62 -16.07
C ALA A 70 -6.96 11.03 -17.49
N PHE A 71 -5.64 11.00 -17.77
CA PHE A 71 -5.09 11.30 -19.10
C PHE A 71 -5.60 10.31 -20.14
N LEU A 72 -5.55 9.01 -19.83
CA LEU A 72 -5.97 7.97 -20.78
C LEU A 72 -7.47 8.02 -21.05
N LEU A 73 -8.31 8.28 -20.03
CA LEU A 73 -9.75 8.42 -20.26
C LEU A 73 -10.04 9.57 -21.25
N GLN A 74 -9.45 10.75 -21.04
CA GLN A 74 -9.75 11.92 -21.88
C GLN A 74 -9.18 11.83 -23.30
N ASN A 75 -8.00 11.25 -23.48
CA ASN A 75 -7.32 11.24 -24.77
C ASN A 75 -7.68 10.03 -25.63
N LEU A 76 -8.06 8.91 -25.00
CA LEU A 76 -8.32 7.69 -25.75
C LEU A 76 -9.74 7.59 -26.30
N ASP A 77 -10.69 8.38 -25.82
CA ASP A 77 -12.10 8.25 -26.24
C ASP A 77 -12.28 8.36 -27.77
N THR A 78 -11.62 9.35 -28.38
CA THR A 78 -11.58 9.60 -29.83
C THR A 78 -10.48 8.85 -30.58
N SER A 79 -9.64 8.09 -29.86
CA SER A 79 -8.48 7.42 -30.45
C SER A 79 -8.85 6.07 -31.12
N PRO A 80 -8.06 5.64 -32.12
CA PRO A 80 -8.17 4.31 -32.71
C PRO A 80 -8.08 3.17 -31.68
N LEU A 81 -8.73 2.05 -31.99
CA LEU A 81 -8.85 0.91 -31.09
C LEU A 81 -7.49 0.35 -30.62
N HIS A 82 -6.46 0.38 -31.46
CA HIS A 82 -5.12 -0.09 -31.11
C HIS A 82 -4.47 0.76 -29.99
N LEU A 83 -4.70 2.08 -29.98
CA LEU A 83 -4.20 2.95 -28.92
C LEU A 83 -4.96 2.72 -27.60
N LYS A 84 -6.26 2.39 -27.68
CA LYS A 84 -7.07 2.03 -26.50
C LYS A 84 -6.49 0.80 -25.78
N PHE A 85 -6.15 -0.26 -26.54
CA PHE A 85 -5.51 -1.45 -25.98
C PHE A 85 -4.10 -1.18 -25.43
N ALA A 86 -3.29 -0.38 -26.14
CA ALA A 86 -1.96 -0.02 -25.67
C ALA A 86 -1.99 0.78 -24.36
N GLY A 87 -2.91 1.75 -24.24
CA GLY A 87 -3.11 2.52 -23.01
C GLY A 87 -3.59 1.66 -21.85
N GLY A 88 -4.53 0.73 -22.09
CA GLY A 88 -4.97 -0.24 -21.10
C GLY A 88 -3.83 -1.13 -20.60
N PHE A 89 -2.94 -1.59 -21.49
CA PHE A 89 -1.75 -2.35 -21.11
C PHE A 89 -0.82 -1.54 -20.19
N ILE A 90 -0.56 -0.26 -20.53
CA ILE A 90 0.28 0.63 -19.72
C ILE A 90 -0.31 0.88 -18.33
N LEU A 91 -1.65 0.90 -18.18
CA LEU A 91 -2.29 1.00 -16.86
C LEU A 91 -2.10 -0.23 -15.98
N VAL A 92 -2.07 -1.42 -16.59
CA VAL A 92 -1.94 -2.70 -15.88
C VAL A 92 -0.50 -2.93 -15.41
N VAL A 93 0.50 -2.46 -16.16
CA VAL A 93 1.91 -2.72 -15.85
C VAL A 93 2.33 -2.24 -14.44
N PRO A 94 2.08 -0.99 -14.01
CA PRO A 94 2.44 -0.56 -12.65
C PRO A 94 1.71 -1.33 -11.55
N ALA A 95 0.45 -1.69 -11.78
CA ALA A 95 -0.32 -2.51 -10.84
C ALA A 95 0.30 -3.90 -10.67
N LEU A 96 0.74 -4.52 -11.77
CA LEU A 96 1.47 -5.80 -11.71
C LEU A 96 2.79 -5.66 -10.96
N VAL A 97 3.60 -4.65 -11.28
CA VAL A 97 4.88 -4.40 -10.59
C VAL A 97 4.66 -4.23 -9.08
N PHE A 98 3.64 -3.47 -8.69
CA PHE A 98 3.28 -3.29 -7.29
C PHE A 98 2.88 -4.62 -6.63
N ILE A 99 2.05 -5.44 -7.30
CA ILE A 99 1.65 -6.76 -6.81
C ILE A 99 2.86 -7.68 -6.60
N PHE A 100 3.81 -7.69 -7.54
CA PHE A 100 5.01 -8.51 -7.43
C PHE A 100 5.92 -8.04 -6.29
N ALA A 101 6.08 -6.72 -6.12
CA ALA A 101 6.84 -6.14 -5.02
C ALA A 101 6.23 -6.53 -3.66
N VAL A 102 4.92 -6.33 -3.52
CA VAL A 102 4.15 -6.66 -2.31
C VAL A 102 4.20 -8.16 -1.99
N ARG A 103 4.06 -9.01 -3.01
CA ARG A 103 4.10 -10.48 -2.86
C ARG A 103 5.36 -10.93 -2.14
N LYS A 104 6.52 -10.33 -2.45
CA LYS A 104 7.80 -10.61 -1.77
C LYS A 104 7.74 -10.26 -0.27
N TYR A 105 7.17 -9.12 0.08
CA TYR A 105 7.03 -8.69 1.48
C TYR A 105 6.04 -9.56 2.26
N LEU A 106 4.91 -9.92 1.66
CA LEU A 106 3.93 -10.81 2.29
C LEU A 106 4.53 -12.19 2.60
N PHE A 107 5.28 -12.78 1.66
CA PHE A 107 5.95 -14.07 1.91
C PHE A 107 7.06 -13.99 2.95
N ALA A 108 7.86 -12.92 2.94
CA ALA A 108 8.87 -12.71 3.97
C ALA A 108 8.25 -12.63 5.37
N MET A 109 7.13 -11.90 5.52
CA MET A 109 6.45 -11.76 6.81
C MET A 109 5.78 -13.06 7.28
N TRP A 110 5.13 -13.80 6.38
CA TRP A 110 4.51 -15.08 6.73
C TRP A 110 5.55 -16.15 7.12
N GLY A 111 6.74 -16.12 6.53
CA GLY A 111 7.86 -16.98 6.90
C GLY A 111 8.47 -16.67 8.27
N ILE A 112 8.31 -15.43 8.78
CA ILE A 112 8.76 -15.04 10.14
C ILE A 112 7.69 -15.42 11.17
N ALA A 113 6.40 -15.33 10.83
CA ALA A 113 5.29 -15.70 11.72
C ALA A 113 5.13 -17.21 11.96
N ASN A 114 5.75 -18.05 11.13
CA ASN A 114 5.67 -19.51 11.22
C ASN A 114 6.95 -20.17 11.80
N ARG A 115 7.77 -19.39 12.53
CA ARG A 115 8.93 -19.87 13.32
C ARG A 115 8.76 -19.42 14.76
#